data_AF-A0A139NS25-F1
#
_entry.id   AF-A0A139NS25-F1
#
_cell.length_a   1.000
_cell.length_b   1.000
_cell.length_c   1.000
_cell.angle_alpha   90.00
_cell.angle_beta   90.00
_cell.angle_gamma   90.00
#
_symmetry.space_group_name_H-M   'P 1'
#
loop_
_entity.id
_entity.type
_entity.pdbx_description
1 polymer ?
#
loop_
_entity_poly.entity_id
_entity_poly.type
_entity_poly.pdbx_seq_one_letter_code
_entity_poly.pdbx_strand_id
1 'polypeptide(L)' 'MSSIKGKTLHFNEKSMDYVTFGKGKDPLVIIPGLGDGLQTVKGMAMPFSITYRILAKRYQIYVFSRINELRQG' A
#
# COMPACT_ATOMS: atom_id res chain seq x y z
N MET A 1 16.57 7.30 2.93
CA MET A 1 15.12 7.04 2.77
C MET A 1 14.90 5.53 2.65
N SER A 2 13.82 4.96 3.23
CA SER A 2 13.49 3.54 2.94
C SER A 2 13.04 3.43 1.49
N SER A 3 13.52 2.42 0.77
CA SER A 3 13.07 2.14 -0.60
C SER A 3 11.57 1.87 -0.60
N ILE A 4 10.82 2.71 -1.30
CA ILE A 4 9.39 2.49 -1.56
C ILE A 4 9.30 1.51 -2.72
N LYS A 5 8.64 0.37 -2.51
CA LYS A 5 8.46 -0.64 -3.56
C LYS A 5 6.99 -0.78 -3.88
N GLY A 6 6.60 -0.37 -5.10
CA GLY A 6 5.31 -0.71 -5.69
C GLY A 6 5.35 -2.13 -6.24
N LYS A 7 4.34 -2.92 -5.90
CA LYS A 7 4.19 -4.32 -6.31
C LYS A 7 2.73 -4.60 -6.61
N THR A 8 2.49 -5.71 -7.30
CA THR A 8 1.16 -6.26 -7.53
C THR A 8 1.11 -7.64 -6.90
N LEU A 9 0.10 -7.87 -6.07
CA LEU A 9 -0.18 -9.15 -5.44
C LEU A 9 -1.26 -9.85 -6.27
N HIS A 10 -1.00 -11.10 -6.63
CA HIS A 10 -1.97 -11.97 -7.28
C HIS A 10 -2.46 -13.01 -6.25
N PHE A 11 -3.77 -13.08 -6.02
CA PHE A 11 -4.38 -13.99 -5.05
C PHE A 11 -5.80 -14.35 -5.47
N ASN A 12 -6.12 -15.65 -5.49
CA ASN A 12 -7.45 -16.18 -5.86
C ASN A 12 -8.00 -15.59 -7.18
N GLU A 13 -7.20 -15.67 -8.25
CA GLU A 13 -7.53 -15.12 -9.60
C GLU A 13 -7.76 -13.61 -9.64
N LYS A 14 -7.46 -12.92 -8.54
CA LYS A 14 -7.58 -11.49 -8.40
C LYS A 14 -6.22 -10.85 -8.23
N SER A 15 -6.16 -9.56 -8.47
CA SER A 15 -4.96 -8.75 -8.32
C SER A 15 -5.25 -7.51 -7.50
N MET A 16 -4.24 -7.08 -6.74
CA MET A 16 -4.27 -5.79 -6.04
C MET A 16 -2.88 -5.18 -6.05
N ASP A 17 -2.82 -3.88 -6.26
CA ASP A 17 -1.58 -3.14 -6.11
C ASP A 17 -1.28 -2.88 -4.64
N TYR A 18 -0.02 -2.89 -4.27
CA TYR A 18 0.39 -2.51 -2.93
C TYR A 18 1.74 -1.81 -2.94
N VAL A 19 1.97 -0.99 -1.92
CA VAL A 19 3.27 -0.40 -1.66
C VAL A 19 3.76 -0.82 -0.30
N THR A 20 5.08 -0.97 -0.18
CA THR A 20 5.73 -1.23 1.10
C THR A 20 6.89 -0.27 1.33
N PHE A 21 7.03 0.16 2.58
CA PHE A 21 8.07 1.06 3.06
C PHE A 21 8.24 0.92 4.58
N GLY A 22 9.27 1.55 5.13
CA GLY A 22 9.65 1.40 6.53
C GLY A 22 10.86 0.50 6.73
N LYS A 23 11.31 0.45 7.99
CA LYS A 23 12.49 -0.31 8.44
C LYS A 23 12.22 -1.10 9.72
N GLY A 24 10.99 -1.06 10.23
CA GLY A 24 10.59 -1.80 11.41
C GLY A 24 10.53 -3.31 11.18
N LYS A 25 10.54 -4.08 12.26
CA LYS A 25 10.38 -5.55 12.19
C LYS A 25 8.92 -5.98 12.26
N ASP A 26 8.08 -5.18 12.92
CA ASP A 26 6.67 -5.48 13.10
C ASP A 26 5.86 -5.03 11.87
N PRO A 27 5.00 -5.89 11.29
CA PRO A 27 4.19 -5.50 10.16
C PRO A 27 3.03 -4.57 10.57
N LEU A 28 2.77 -3.56 9.76
CA LEU A 28 1.58 -2.70 9.86
C LEU A 28 0.88 -2.66 8.50
N VAL A 29 -0.40 -3.02 8.48
CA VAL A 29 -1.23 -3.04 7.26
C VAL A 29 -2.17 -1.84 7.24
N ILE A 30 -2.21 -1.13 6.12
CA ILE A 30 -3.10 0.02 5.88
C ILE A 30 -4.03 -0.33 4.72
N ILE A 31 -5.33 -0.19 4.96
CA ILE A 31 -6.38 -0.34 3.94
C ILE A 31 -6.98 1.06 3.71
N PRO A 32 -6.66 1.72 2.58
CA PRO A 32 -7.12 3.07 2.28
C PRO A 32 -8.61 3.07 1.91
N GLY A 33 -9.27 4.21 2.14
CA GLY A 33 -10.67 4.45 1.74
C GLY A 33 -10.82 4.81 0.27
N LEU A 34 -11.98 5.39 -0.09
CA LEU A 34 -12.41 5.69 -1.48
C LEU A 34 -11.37 6.41 -2.35
N GLY A 35 -10.47 7.22 -1.76
CA GLY A 35 -9.43 7.97 -2.49
C GLY A 35 -8.44 7.09 -3.26
N ASP A 36 -8.23 5.84 -2.83
CA ASP A 36 -7.37 4.87 -3.54
C ASP A 36 -7.96 4.41 -4.88
N GLY A 37 -9.26 4.62 -5.09
CA GLY A 37 -9.91 4.32 -6.37
C GLY A 37 -9.67 5.34 -7.47
N LEU A 38 -9.22 6.55 -7.11
CA LEU A 38 -8.99 7.67 -8.05
C LEU A 38 -7.51 7.81 -8.41
N GLN A 39 -6.61 7.42 -7.51
CA GLN A 39 -5.17 7.30 -7.74
C GLN A 39 -4.67 6.08 -6.98
N THR A 40 -4.05 5.13 -7.68
CA THR A 40 -3.58 3.88 -7.08
C THR A 40 -2.55 4.15 -5.97
N VAL A 41 -2.48 3.27 -4.98
CA VAL A 41 -1.44 3.30 -3.92
C VAL A 41 -0.01 3.50 -4.43
N LYS A 42 0.30 3.06 -5.66
CA LYS A 42 1.60 3.28 -6.31
C LYS A 42 1.89 4.77 -6.54
N GLY A 43 0.90 5.56 -6.94
CA GLY A 43 1.01 7.01 -7.09
C GLY A 43 1.05 7.76 -5.75
N MET A 44 0.37 7.23 -4.73
CA MET A 44 0.32 7.82 -3.38
C MET A 44 1.50 7.44 -2.46
N ALA A 45 2.44 6.65 -2.98
CA ALA A 45 3.50 6.07 -2.16
C ALA A 45 4.42 7.11 -1.50
N MET A 46 4.74 8.19 -2.20
CA MET A 46 5.57 9.28 -1.66
C MET A 46 4.83 10.07 -0.55
N PRO A 47 3.59 10.57 -0.76
CA PRO A 47 2.78 11.16 0.31
C PRO A 47 2.65 10.24 1.53
N PHE A 48 2.38 8.95 1.33
CA PHE A 48 2.27 7.99 2.44
C PHE A 48 3.56 7.84 3.23
N SER A 49 4.72 7.82 2.56
CA SER A 49 6.01 7.71 3.25
C SER A 49 6.32 8.92 4.14
N ILE A 50 5.77 10.10 3.82
CA ILE A 50 5.91 11.33 4.62
C ILE A 50 4.95 11.28 5.80
N THR A 51 3.66 11.05 5.54
CA THR A 51 2.61 11.00 6.58
C THR A 51 2.92 9.95 7.64
N TYR A 52 3.38 8.77 7.22
CA TYR A 52 3.67 7.65 8.12
C TYR A 52 5.15 7.53 8.49
N ARG A 53 5.98 8.56 8.31
CA ARG A 53 7.43 8.50 8.55
C ARG A 53 7.79 8.07 9.98
N ILE A 54 7.03 8.50 10.98
CA ILE A 54 7.26 8.12 12.38
C ILE A 54 6.97 6.63 12.58
N LEU A 55 5.84 6.15 12.05
CA LEU A 55 5.47 4.73 12.10
C LEU A 55 6.45 3.86 11.30
N ALA A 56 6.94 4.35 10.17
CA ALA A 56 7.90 3.65 9.30
C ALA A 56 9.26 3.39 9.97
N LYS A 57 9.58 4.07 11.08
CA LYS A 57 10.76 3.75 11.90
C LYS A 57 10.54 2.49 12.77
N ARG A 58 9.31 2.22 13.18
CA ARG A 58 8.93 1.13 14.09
C ARG A 58 8.34 -0.07 13.37
N TYR A 59 7.65 0.16 12.26
CA TYR A 59 6.94 -0.86 11.50
C TYR A 59 7.45 -1.02 10.07
N GLN A 60 7.31 -2.24 9.53
CA GLN A 60 7.30 -2.50 8.09
C GLN A 60 5.87 -2.29 7.60
N ILE A 61 5.65 -1.25 6.80
CA ILE A 61 4.30 -0.83 6.40
C ILE A 61 3.95 -1.45 5.06
N TYR A 62 2.72 -1.92 4.94
CA TYR A 62 2.09 -2.41 3.72
C TYR A 62 0.80 -1.65 3.49
N VAL A 63 0.66 -1.02 2.33
CA VAL A 63 -0.58 -0.32 1.93
C VAL A 63 -1.13 -1.05 0.73
N PHE A 64 -2.27 -1.71 0.90
CA PHE A 64 -2.92 -2.47 -0.17
C PHE A 64 -4.03 -1.64 -0.81
N SER A 65 -4.03 -1.58 -2.13
CA SER A 65 -5.09 -1.00 -2.92
C SER A 65 -6.33 -1.89 -2.90
N ARG A 66 -7.42 -1.40 -3.45
CA ARG A 66 -8.60 -2.22 -3.77
C ARG A 66 -8.22 -3.36 -4.74
N ILE A 67 -9.06 -4.40 -4.74
CA ILE A 67 -9.01 -5.44 -5.77
C ILE A 67 -9.26 -4.80 -7.14
N ASN A 68 -8.42 -5.13 -8.12
CA ASN A 68 -8.46 -4.57 -9.47
C ASN A 68 -9.68 -5.07 -10.25
N GLU A 69 -10.07 -6.33 -10.05
CA GLU A 69 -11.22 -6.95 -10.68
C GLU A 69 -12.49 -6.41 -10.03
N LEU A 70 -13.06 -5.37 -10.65
CA LEU A 70 -14.36 -4.84 -10.27
C LEU A 70 -15.39 -5.95 -10.35
N ARG A 71 -16.13 -6.15 -9.25
CA ARG A 71 -17.27 -7.05 -9.22
C ARG A 71 -18.30 -6.48 -10.20
N GLN A 72 -18.59 -7.20 -11.29
CA GLN A 72 -19.73 -6.86 -12.14
C GLN A 72 -20.98 -6.95 -11.27
N GLY A 73 -21.63 -5.80 -11.08
CA GLY A 73 -22.90 -5.69 -10.37
C GLY A 73 -24.04 -6.10 -11.27
#